data_AF-A0A3D1A8P0-F1
#
_entry.id   AF-A0A3D1A8P0-F1
#
_cell.length_a   1.000
_cell.length_b   1.000
_cell.length_c   1.000
_cell.angle_alpha   90.00
_cell.angle_beta   90.00
_cell.angle_gamma   90.00
#
_symmetry.space_group_name_H-M   'P 1'
#
loop_
_entity.id
_entity.type
_entity.pdbx_description
1 polymer ?
#
loop_
_entity_poly.entity_id
_entity_poly.type
_entity_poly.pdbx_seq_one_letter_code
_entity_poly.pdbx_strand_id
1 'polypeptide(L)'
;MSGALETGLRLAERGRAALDGAGTLEKALRRFRWFYAGAEFCENLLPDAAWHEREVSFFLEKGASVCVLTPPLGEKGLKRLRPVFKRLASVFGRDPRAAGRVEVTVNDFGALELAAETGLKLPLSAGRLLYENMFFADRTKMAVINGEAVRLFRSLGVSRFEFSTTGRLLSNNFSEAAKYGFKPSDIALTLHYPYLNLTTARACAVGLPDIGPEDSVRGVACRRECQACSFEAGHPLVNEKLLVRGNTVFLKFPEKFYSDPATLLKRRINRLVYSPFL
;
A
#
# COMPACT_ATOMS: atom_id res chain seq x y z
N MET A 1 2.13 -17.26 -17.95
CA MET A 1 2.37 -17.30 -16.49
C MET A 1 1.10 -17.82 -15.82
N SER A 2 1.02 -19.12 -15.53
CA SER A 2 -0.08 -19.74 -14.78
C SER A 2 0.22 -19.72 -13.28
N GLY A 3 0.42 -18.53 -12.72
CA GLY A 3 0.62 -18.38 -11.27
C GLY A 3 -0.70 -18.46 -10.52
N ALA A 4 -0.71 -19.07 -9.33
CA ALA A 4 -1.84 -18.96 -8.42
C ALA A 4 -2.00 -17.50 -7.95
N LEU A 5 -3.23 -17.05 -7.73
CA LEU A 5 -3.51 -15.75 -7.15
C LEU A 5 -2.94 -15.67 -5.73
N GLU A 6 -2.05 -14.71 -5.48
CA GLU A 6 -1.52 -14.46 -4.15
C GLU A 6 -2.57 -13.77 -3.27
N THR A 7 -2.68 -14.17 -2.01
CA THR A 7 -3.54 -13.53 -1.03
C THR A 7 -2.71 -12.77 0.00
N GLY A 8 -3.13 -11.54 0.31
CA GLY A 8 -2.49 -10.70 1.31
C GLY A 8 -3.45 -10.17 2.37
N LEU A 9 -2.90 -9.84 3.53
CA LEU A 9 -3.58 -9.14 4.63
C LEU A 9 -2.80 -7.88 4.99
N ARG A 10 -3.49 -6.74 5.00
CA ARG A 10 -2.95 -5.51 5.57
C ARG A 10 -3.08 -5.51 7.07
N LEU A 11 -1.94 -5.45 7.73
CA LEU A 11 -1.83 -5.21 9.16
C LEU A 11 -1.94 -3.70 9.37
N ALA A 12 -2.79 -3.29 10.30
CA ALA A 12 -2.80 -1.89 10.73
C ALA A 12 -1.45 -1.52 11.37
N GLU A 13 -1.32 -0.28 11.86
CA GLU A 13 -0.07 0.21 12.44
C GLU A 13 0.42 -0.59 13.66
N ARG A 14 -0.46 -1.40 14.27
CA ARG A 14 -0.15 -2.29 15.39
C ARG A 14 0.51 -3.61 14.97
N GLY A 15 0.63 -3.91 13.68
CA GLY A 15 1.29 -5.13 13.18
C GLY A 15 0.62 -6.41 13.68
N ARG A 16 1.42 -7.44 13.94
CA ARG A 16 0.97 -8.73 14.48
C ARG A 16 0.26 -8.62 15.83
N ALA A 17 0.64 -7.64 16.66
CA ALA A 17 0.06 -7.49 18.00
C ALA A 17 -1.46 -7.28 17.95
N ALA A 18 -1.99 -6.68 16.87
CA ALA A 18 -3.44 -6.59 16.67
C ALA A 18 -4.10 -7.96 16.41
N LEU A 19 -3.44 -8.83 15.65
CA LEU A 19 -3.95 -10.19 15.39
C LEU A 19 -3.85 -11.06 16.63
N ASP A 20 -2.75 -10.95 17.38
CA ASP A 20 -2.51 -11.68 18.63
C ASP A 20 -3.55 -11.28 19.69
N GLY A 21 -3.73 -9.98 19.91
CA GLY A 21 -4.73 -9.47 20.85
C GLY A 21 -6.17 -9.86 20.49
N ALA A 22 -6.45 -10.07 19.21
CA ALA A 22 -7.75 -10.56 18.73
C ALA A 22 -7.85 -12.10 18.67
N GLY A 23 -6.78 -12.84 18.96
CA GLY A 23 -6.74 -14.31 18.84
C GLY A 23 -6.92 -14.82 17.40
N THR A 24 -6.59 -14.02 16.38
CA THR A 24 -6.84 -14.34 14.97
C THR A 24 -5.58 -14.63 14.15
N LEU A 25 -4.39 -14.56 14.76
CA LEU A 25 -3.11 -14.73 14.08
C LEU A 25 -3.01 -16.07 13.30
N GLU A 26 -3.26 -17.19 13.97
CA GLU A 26 -3.15 -18.52 13.34
C GLU A 26 -4.10 -18.68 12.16
N LYS A 27 -5.33 -18.16 12.28
CA LYS A 27 -6.29 -18.13 11.18
C LYS A 27 -5.80 -17.28 10.02
N ALA A 28 -5.16 -16.14 10.31
CA ALA A 28 -4.58 -15.28 9.28
C ALA A 28 -3.42 -15.96 8.56
N LEU A 29 -2.48 -16.58 9.28
CA LEU A 29 -1.33 -17.31 8.72
C LEU A 29 -1.74 -18.46 7.78
N ARG A 30 -2.84 -19.16 8.08
CA ARG A 30 -3.38 -20.20 7.20
C ARG A 30 -4.05 -19.66 5.94
N ARG A 31 -4.58 -18.43 5.99
CA ARG A 31 -5.41 -17.85 4.92
C ARG A 31 -4.62 -16.97 3.96
N PHE A 32 -3.61 -16.26 4.46
CA PHE A 32 -2.89 -15.24 3.73
C PHE A 32 -1.43 -15.61 3.59
N ARG A 33 -0.90 -15.44 2.38
CA ARG A 33 0.53 -15.64 2.08
C ARG A 33 1.34 -14.39 2.37
N TRP A 34 0.77 -13.22 2.09
CA TRP A 34 1.43 -11.93 2.22
C TRP A 34 0.88 -11.13 3.40
N PHE A 35 1.77 -10.51 4.17
CA PHE A 35 1.43 -9.62 5.28
C PHE A 35 2.01 -8.24 5.02
N TYR A 36 1.14 -7.25 4.93
CA TYR A 36 1.53 -5.87 4.68
C TYR A 36 1.67 -5.16 6.02
N ALA A 37 2.90 -4.76 6.38
CA ALA A 37 3.23 -4.24 7.70
C ALA A 37 3.84 -2.83 7.62
N GLY A 38 3.34 -1.92 8.46
CA GLY A 38 3.82 -0.54 8.53
C GLY A 38 2.72 0.49 8.28
N ALA A 39 3.11 1.75 8.19
CA ALA A 39 2.20 2.85 7.92
C ALA A 39 2.16 3.13 6.41
N GLU A 40 0.95 3.19 5.84
CA GLU A 40 0.75 3.44 4.40
C GLU A 40 0.43 4.89 4.08
N PHE A 41 -0.19 5.61 5.02
CA PHE A 41 -0.81 6.91 4.72
C PHE A 41 -0.23 8.08 5.51
N CYS A 42 0.41 7.84 6.66
CA CYS A 42 0.86 8.92 7.54
C CYS A 42 2.27 8.65 8.09
N GLU A 43 3.20 9.57 7.83
CA GLU A 43 4.57 9.50 8.35
C GLU A 43 4.65 9.52 9.89
N ASN A 44 3.69 10.15 10.57
CA ASN A 44 3.67 10.20 12.05
C ASN A 44 3.41 8.83 12.68
N LEU A 45 2.89 7.89 11.90
CA LEU A 45 2.64 6.51 12.30
C LEU A 45 3.74 5.54 11.83
N LEU A 46 4.76 6.01 11.10
CA LEU A 46 5.88 5.19 10.66
C LEU A 46 6.56 4.52 11.86
N PRO A 47 6.59 3.17 11.95
CA PRO A 47 7.33 2.49 13.01
C PRO A 47 8.84 2.67 12.89
N ASP A 48 9.58 2.33 13.95
CA ASP A 48 11.05 2.35 13.91
C ASP A 48 11.64 1.10 13.22
N ALA A 49 12.96 1.13 13.00
CA ALA A 49 13.69 0.06 12.33
C ALA A 49 13.61 -1.28 13.06
N ALA A 50 13.66 -1.26 14.40
CA ALA A 50 13.61 -2.46 15.22
C ALA A 50 12.22 -3.11 15.17
N TRP A 51 11.16 -2.31 15.12
CA TRP A 51 9.80 -2.80 14.90
C TRP A 51 9.69 -3.52 13.54
N HIS A 52 10.15 -2.89 12.46
CA HIS A 52 10.07 -3.49 11.13
C HIS A 52 10.84 -4.81 11.03
N GLU A 53 12.03 -4.87 11.61
CA GLU A 53 12.80 -6.12 11.67
C GLU A 53 12.04 -7.22 12.42
N ARG A 54 11.49 -6.92 13.61
CA ARG A 54 10.74 -7.93 14.40
C ARG A 54 9.54 -8.46 13.63
N GLU A 55 8.77 -7.59 12.99
CA GLU A 55 7.59 -8.01 12.22
C GLU A 55 7.99 -8.84 10.99
N VAL A 56 8.99 -8.41 10.23
CA VAL A 56 9.46 -9.14 9.04
C VAL A 56 10.00 -10.51 9.44
N SER A 57 10.90 -10.58 10.43
CA SER A 57 11.48 -11.84 10.90
C SER A 57 10.41 -12.82 11.36
N PHE A 58 9.44 -12.35 12.15
CA PHE A 58 8.35 -13.18 12.66
C PHE A 58 7.57 -13.87 11.53
N PHE A 59 7.11 -13.11 10.54
CA PHE A 59 6.32 -13.68 9.45
C PHE A 59 7.16 -14.58 8.53
N LEU A 60 8.44 -14.24 8.32
CA LEU A 60 9.35 -15.11 7.57
C LEU A 60 9.57 -16.47 8.26
N GLU A 61 9.77 -16.48 9.58
CA GLU A 61 9.89 -17.69 10.41
C GLU A 61 8.63 -18.56 10.34
N LYS A 62 7.46 -17.95 10.18
CA LYS A 62 6.17 -18.64 9.98
C LYS A 62 5.90 -19.07 8.54
N GLY A 63 6.88 -18.94 7.63
CA GLY A 63 6.70 -19.33 6.22
C GLY A 63 5.91 -18.32 5.37
N ALA A 64 5.53 -17.17 5.93
CA ALA A 64 4.80 -16.13 5.22
C ALA A 64 5.71 -15.12 4.50
N SER A 65 5.15 -14.34 3.59
CA SER A 65 5.84 -13.24 2.90
C SER A 65 5.40 -11.90 3.48
N VAL A 66 6.25 -10.88 3.39
CA VAL A 66 6.03 -9.57 4.02
C VAL A 66 6.22 -8.45 3.00
N CYS A 67 5.27 -7.53 2.95
CA CYS A 67 5.42 -6.26 2.26
C CYS A 67 5.52 -5.15 3.31
N VAL A 68 6.65 -4.43 3.33
CA VAL A 68 6.84 -3.28 4.20
C VAL A 68 6.21 -2.05 3.54
N LEU A 69 5.26 -1.43 4.23
CA LEU A 69 4.57 -0.22 3.77
C LEU A 69 5.35 1.03 4.17
N THR A 70 5.43 1.99 3.26
CA THR A 70 5.89 3.35 3.54
C THR A 70 4.76 4.37 3.29
N PRO A 71 4.66 5.43 4.10
CA PRO A 71 3.71 6.51 3.87
C PRO A 71 4.31 7.61 2.97
N PRO A 72 3.52 8.61 2.56
CA PRO A 72 4.07 9.85 2.02
C PRO A 72 4.83 10.62 3.12
N LEU A 73 6.00 11.17 2.79
CA LEU A 73 7.03 11.63 3.71
C LEU A 73 7.36 13.10 3.46
N GLY A 74 7.68 13.81 4.53
CA GLY A 74 8.49 15.02 4.47
C GLY A 74 9.92 14.75 4.93
N GLU A 75 10.69 15.82 5.13
CA GLU A 75 12.03 15.81 5.74
C GLU A 75 12.13 14.92 6.98
N LYS A 76 11.18 15.07 7.91
CA LYS A 76 11.13 14.30 9.16
C LYS A 76 10.88 12.81 8.89
N GLY A 77 9.94 12.49 8.00
CA GLY A 77 9.64 11.13 7.58
C GLY A 77 10.86 10.46 6.95
N LEU A 78 11.54 11.14 6.03
CA LEU A 78 12.76 10.63 5.38
C LEU A 78 13.88 10.33 6.39
N LYS A 79 14.13 11.25 7.35
CA LYS A 79 15.11 11.03 8.43
C LYS A 79 14.79 9.78 9.26
N ARG A 80 13.50 9.50 9.50
CA ARG A 80 13.04 8.33 10.26
C ARG A 80 13.03 7.05 9.42
N LEU A 81 12.75 7.13 8.13
CA LEU A 81 12.72 5.97 7.23
C LEU A 81 14.13 5.48 6.87
N ARG A 82 15.12 6.38 6.80
CA ARG A 82 16.51 6.02 6.46
C ARG A 82 17.10 4.88 7.31
N PRO A 83 17.02 4.91 8.66
CA PRO A 83 17.48 3.78 9.48
C PRO A 83 16.65 2.50 9.26
N VAL A 84 15.36 2.60 8.93
CA VAL A 84 14.53 1.43 8.58
C VAL A 84 15.10 0.76 7.34
N PHE A 85 15.32 1.51 6.26
CA PHE A 85 15.84 0.94 5.01
C PHE A 85 17.25 0.38 5.16
N LYS A 86 18.15 1.08 5.87
CA LYS A 86 19.47 0.53 6.20
C LYS A 86 19.36 -0.78 6.96
N ARG A 87 18.45 -0.88 7.93
CA ARG A 87 18.23 -2.11 8.69
C ARG A 87 17.71 -3.24 7.80
N LEU A 88 16.66 -2.98 7.01
CA LEU A 88 16.08 -3.96 6.08
C LEU A 88 17.13 -4.46 5.07
N ALA A 89 17.92 -3.56 4.50
CA ALA A 89 19.00 -3.91 3.59
C ALA A 89 20.07 -4.78 4.28
N SER A 90 20.46 -4.44 5.51
CA SER A 90 21.50 -5.16 6.24
C SER A 90 21.07 -6.56 6.69
N VAL A 91 19.83 -6.71 7.16
CA VAL A 91 19.32 -7.96 7.73
C VAL A 91 18.79 -8.87 6.62
N PHE A 92 17.90 -8.34 5.77
CA PHE A 92 17.15 -9.16 4.82
C PHE A 92 17.75 -9.14 3.41
N GLY A 93 18.64 -8.21 3.09
CA GLY A 93 19.34 -8.20 1.81
C GLY A 93 20.32 -9.36 1.63
N ARG A 94 20.65 -10.08 2.71
CA ARG A 94 21.53 -11.26 2.71
C ARG A 94 20.87 -12.53 3.25
N ASP A 95 19.66 -12.42 3.79
CA ASP A 95 18.93 -13.58 4.32
C ASP A 95 18.29 -14.37 3.17
N PRO A 96 18.69 -15.63 2.91
CA PRO A 96 18.09 -16.44 1.86
C PRO A 96 16.59 -16.65 2.04
N ARG A 97 16.07 -16.60 3.27
CA ARG A 97 14.63 -16.73 3.56
C ARG A 97 13.85 -15.52 3.09
N ALA A 98 14.49 -14.36 2.95
CA ALA A 98 13.86 -13.13 2.49
C ALA A 98 13.77 -13.03 0.96
N ALA A 99 14.59 -13.80 0.22
CA ALA A 99 14.62 -13.77 -1.23
C ALA A 99 13.23 -14.11 -1.82
N GLY A 100 12.64 -13.14 -2.54
CA GLY A 100 11.29 -13.27 -3.11
C GLY A 100 10.14 -13.30 -2.09
N ARG A 101 10.42 -13.07 -0.80
CA ARG A 101 9.45 -13.11 0.31
C ARG A 101 9.37 -11.81 1.10
N VAL A 102 10.29 -10.87 0.88
CA VAL A 102 10.21 -9.52 1.41
C VAL A 102 10.20 -8.52 0.26
N GLU A 103 9.28 -7.58 0.29
CA GLU A 103 9.22 -6.45 -0.64
C GLU A 103 8.90 -5.16 0.13
N VAL A 104 9.06 -4.01 -0.53
CA VAL A 104 8.71 -2.69 0.04
C VAL A 104 7.78 -1.95 -0.90
N THR A 105 6.62 -1.53 -0.39
CA THR A 105 5.73 -0.60 -1.09
C THR A 105 6.14 0.85 -0.79
N VAL A 106 6.50 1.58 -1.85
CA VAL A 106 6.77 3.02 -1.82
C VAL A 106 5.52 3.81 -2.21
N ASN A 107 5.17 4.82 -1.42
CA ASN A 107 4.00 5.68 -1.68
C ASN A 107 4.38 7.14 -2.01
N ASP A 108 5.66 7.46 -2.13
CA ASP A 108 6.15 8.70 -2.72
C ASP A 108 7.52 8.50 -3.41
N PHE A 109 7.98 9.52 -4.12
CA PHE A 109 9.29 9.51 -4.78
C PHE A 109 10.47 9.62 -3.80
N GLY A 110 10.29 10.22 -2.63
CA GLY A 110 11.36 10.35 -1.63
C GLY A 110 11.75 9.01 -1.02
N ALA A 111 10.78 8.13 -0.75
CA ALA A 111 11.00 6.75 -0.35
C ALA A 111 11.66 5.95 -1.48
N LEU A 112 11.29 6.18 -2.73
CA LEU A 112 11.92 5.52 -3.87
C LEU A 112 13.40 5.91 -4.03
N GLU A 113 13.71 7.20 -3.95
CA GLU A 113 15.08 7.71 -3.97
C GLU A 113 15.89 7.19 -2.77
N LEU A 114 15.31 7.24 -1.58
CA LEU A 114 15.93 6.76 -0.35
C LEU A 114 16.25 5.26 -0.41
N ALA A 115 15.42 4.45 -1.07
CA ALA A 115 15.70 3.03 -1.29
C ALA A 115 16.99 2.83 -2.10
N ALA A 116 17.17 3.60 -3.16
CA ALA A 116 18.40 3.58 -3.97
C ALA A 116 19.61 4.06 -3.16
N GLU A 117 19.50 5.20 -2.48
CA GLU A 117 20.58 5.78 -1.66
C GLU A 117 21.07 4.84 -0.56
N THR A 118 20.15 4.09 0.06
CA THR A 118 20.48 3.17 1.16
C THR A 118 20.93 1.78 0.66
N GLY A 119 20.96 1.57 -0.65
CA GLY A 119 21.30 0.28 -1.24
C GLY A 119 20.29 -0.82 -0.92
N LEU A 120 19.01 -0.46 -0.78
CA LEU A 120 17.94 -1.41 -0.53
C LEU A 120 17.75 -2.32 -1.75
N LYS A 121 18.25 -3.54 -1.68
CA LYS A 121 18.15 -4.54 -2.75
C LYS A 121 16.86 -5.37 -2.72
N LEU A 122 15.88 -4.95 -1.92
CA LEU A 122 14.59 -5.63 -1.85
C LEU A 122 13.72 -5.21 -3.05
N PRO A 123 12.89 -6.10 -3.60
CA PRO A 123 11.89 -5.75 -4.60
C PRO A 123 11.01 -4.57 -4.14
N LEU A 124 10.76 -3.63 -5.05
CA LEU A 124 9.90 -2.49 -4.79
C LEU A 124 8.55 -2.64 -5.49
N SER A 125 7.52 -2.11 -4.83
CA SER A 125 6.16 -1.95 -5.33
C SER A 125 5.79 -0.48 -5.28
N ALA A 126 5.17 0.07 -6.32
CA ALA A 126 4.58 1.40 -6.26
C ALA A 126 3.16 1.27 -5.68
N GLY A 127 2.97 1.91 -4.53
CA GLY A 127 1.75 1.82 -3.75
C GLY A 127 0.60 2.64 -4.33
N ARG A 128 -0.52 2.58 -3.61
CA ARG A 128 -1.80 3.17 -4.02
C ARG A 128 -1.79 4.70 -4.10
N LEU A 129 -0.77 5.38 -3.59
CA LEU A 129 -0.63 6.83 -3.72
C LEU A 129 0.20 7.26 -4.94
N LEU A 130 0.87 6.32 -5.61
CA LEU A 130 1.71 6.62 -6.77
C LEU A 130 1.11 6.17 -8.10
N TYR A 131 0.08 5.31 -8.11
CA TYR A 131 -0.41 4.69 -9.35
C TYR A 131 -0.93 5.73 -10.37
N GLU A 132 -1.47 6.87 -9.91
CA GLU A 132 -2.05 7.90 -10.77
C GLU A 132 -1.02 8.57 -11.70
N ASN A 133 0.27 8.45 -11.40
CA ASN A 133 1.34 8.93 -12.29
C ASN A 133 1.45 8.13 -13.59
N MET A 134 0.83 6.96 -13.66
CA MET A 134 1.03 6.00 -14.75
C MET A 134 -0.28 5.40 -15.27
N PHE A 135 -1.28 5.33 -14.40
CA PHE A 135 -2.56 4.73 -14.70
C PHE A 135 -3.67 5.77 -14.56
N PHE A 136 -4.60 5.71 -15.50
CA PHE A 136 -5.91 6.33 -15.36
C PHE A 136 -6.91 5.24 -14.97
N ALA A 137 -7.71 5.51 -13.93
CA ALA A 137 -8.80 4.62 -13.53
C ALA A 137 -10.12 5.41 -13.43
N ASP A 138 -11.18 4.88 -14.05
CA ASP A 138 -12.55 5.33 -13.85
C ASP A 138 -13.45 4.16 -13.42
N ARG A 139 -14.77 4.36 -13.48
CA ARG A 139 -15.78 3.37 -13.08
C ARG A 139 -15.76 2.06 -13.90
N THR A 140 -15.10 2.04 -15.05
CA THR A 140 -15.19 0.97 -16.06
C THR A 140 -13.83 0.50 -16.58
N LYS A 141 -12.81 1.35 -16.58
CA LYS A 141 -11.48 1.06 -17.12
C LYS A 141 -10.37 1.49 -16.17
N MET A 142 -9.28 0.74 -16.22
CA MET A 142 -7.98 1.08 -15.67
C MET A 142 -6.95 0.88 -16.79
N ALA A 143 -6.32 1.95 -17.24
CA ALA A 143 -5.43 1.94 -18.39
C ALA A 143 -4.08 2.55 -18.02
N VAL A 144 -2.99 1.98 -18.53
CA VAL A 144 -1.69 2.65 -18.54
C VAL A 144 -1.78 3.80 -19.52
N ILE A 145 -1.54 5.02 -19.06
CA ILE A 145 -1.54 6.23 -19.89
C ILE A 145 -0.12 6.72 -20.20
N ASN A 146 0.88 6.24 -19.45
CA ASN A 146 2.26 6.68 -19.58
C ASN A 146 3.22 5.48 -19.43
N GLY A 147 3.60 4.85 -20.56
CA GLY A 147 4.59 3.77 -20.54
C GLY A 147 5.99 4.22 -20.17
N GLU A 148 6.37 5.47 -20.43
CA GLU A 148 7.66 6.01 -19.96
C GLU A 148 7.75 6.01 -18.45
N ALA A 149 6.66 6.38 -17.76
CA ALA A 149 6.60 6.29 -16.31
C ALA A 149 6.74 4.83 -15.85
N VAL A 150 6.05 3.87 -16.49
CA VAL A 150 6.24 2.44 -16.18
C VAL A 150 7.71 2.03 -16.35
N ARG A 151 8.37 2.43 -17.43
CA ARG A 151 9.79 2.13 -17.69
C ARG A 151 10.72 2.78 -16.67
N LEU A 152 10.46 4.02 -16.29
CA LEU A 152 11.20 4.73 -15.25
C LEU A 152 11.09 4.00 -13.91
N PHE A 153 9.88 3.70 -13.46
CA PHE A 153 9.66 2.95 -12.22
C PHE A 153 10.35 1.58 -12.25
N ARG A 154 10.31 0.88 -13.39
CA ARG A 154 11.05 -0.38 -13.61
C ARG A 154 12.56 -0.21 -13.47
N SER A 155 13.13 0.85 -14.03
CA SER A 155 14.56 1.15 -13.91
C SER A 155 14.98 1.43 -12.46
N LEU A 156 14.03 1.90 -11.63
CA LEU A 156 14.19 2.12 -10.20
C LEU A 156 13.89 0.88 -9.35
N GLY A 157 13.71 -0.30 -9.97
CA GLY A 157 13.47 -1.57 -9.27
C GLY A 157 12.02 -1.84 -8.89
N VAL A 158 11.06 -1.00 -9.32
CA VAL A 158 9.64 -1.22 -9.08
C VAL A 158 9.09 -2.22 -10.08
N SER A 159 8.53 -3.32 -9.57
CA SER A 159 8.03 -4.43 -10.41
C SER A 159 6.54 -4.69 -10.28
N ARG A 160 5.89 -4.03 -9.32
CA ARG A 160 4.50 -4.24 -8.94
C ARG A 160 3.83 -2.91 -8.66
N PHE A 161 2.54 -2.82 -8.99
CA PHE A 161 1.73 -1.62 -8.84
C PHE A 161 0.47 -1.95 -8.07
N GLU A 162 0.17 -1.16 -7.04
CA GLU A 162 -0.92 -1.43 -6.11
C GLU A 162 -2.10 -0.49 -6.33
N PHE A 163 -3.29 -1.07 -6.32
CA PHE A 163 -4.55 -0.37 -6.58
C PHE A 163 -5.53 -0.64 -5.47
N SER A 164 -6.46 0.29 -5.33
CA SER A 164 -7.68 0.06 -4.57
C SER A 164 -8.78 -0.45 -5.49
N THR A 165 -9.64 -1.34 -4.98
CA THR A 165 -10.85 -1.76 -5.69
C THR A 165 -11.84 -0.60 -5.81
N THR A 166 -12.54 -0.52 -6.94
CA THR A 166 -13.69 0.36 -7.17
C THR A 166 -15.02 -0.36 -6.98
N GLY A 167 -14.99 -1.57 -6.39
CA GLY A 167 -16.15 -2.45 -6.27
C GLY A 167 -16.57 -3.12 -7.58
N ARG A 168 -15.79 -2.94 -8.65
CA ARG A 168 -16.02 -3.54 -9.97
C ARG A 168 -14.70 -4.03 -10.55
N LEU A 169 -14.78 -5.05 -11.38
CA LEU A 169 -13.64 -5.48 -12.17
C LEU A 169 -13.46 -4.56 -13.38
N LEU A 170 -12.39 -3.78 -13.38
CA LEU A 170 -12.10 -2.82 -14.43
C LEU A 170 -11.50 -3.51 -15.68
N SER A 171 -11.90 -3.02 -16.85
CA SER A 171 -11.22 -3.33 -18.11
C SER A 171 -9.82 -2.70 -18.16
N ASN A 172 -8.92 -3.20 -19.02
CA ASN A 172 -7.57 -2.64 -19.16
C ASN A 172 -7.05 -2.68 -20.60
N ASN A 173 -6.00 -1.91 -20.88
CA ASN A 173 -5.35 -1.78 -22.19
C ASN A 173 -4.12 -2.68 -22.35
N PHE A 174 -3.98 -3.75 -21.56
CA PHE A 174 -2.76 -4.58 -21.60
C PHE A 174 -2.60 -5.39 -22.89
N SER A 175 -3.68 -5.64 -23.63
CA SER A 175 -3.60 -6.21 -24.98
C SER A 175 -2.97 -5.25 -25.99
N GLU A 176 -2.97 -3.94 -25.70
CA GLU A 176 -2.41 -2.88 -26.54
C GLU A 176 -1.08 -2.35 -25.99
N ALA A 177 -0.41 -3.07 -25.07
CA ALA A 177 0.73 -2.55 -24.32
C ALA A 177 1.84 -1.90 -25.18
N ALA A 178 2.12 -2.47 -26.37
CA ALA A 178 3.09 -1.93 -27.31
C ALA A 178 2.75 -0.50 -27.78
N LYS A 179 1.46 -0.19 -27.99
CA LYS A 179 0.98 1.15 -28.38
C LYS A 179 1.29 2.20 -27.31
N TYR A 180 1.36 1.78 -26.06
CA TYR A 180 1.62 2.65 -24.92
C TYR A 180 3.06 2.54 -24.41
N GLY A 181 3.97 1.86 -25.13
CA GLY A 181 5.40 1.84 -24.83
C GLY A 181 5.82 0.95 -23.65
N PHE A 182 5.04 -0.08 -23.29
CA PHE A 182 5.40 -1.05 -22.25
C PHE A 182 5.16 -2.50 -22.68
N LYS A 183 5.74 -3.47 -21.96
CA LYS A 183 5.45 -4.89 -22.14
C LYS A 183 4.48 -5.36 -21.05
N PRO A 184 3.54 -6.27 -21.33
CA PRO A 184 2.66 -6.81 -20.29
C PRO A 184 3.41 -7.51 -19.14
N SER A 185 4.65 -7.97 -19.38
CA SER A 185 5.53 -8.54 -18.35
C SER A 185 6.11 -7.50 -17.39
N ASP A 186 6.07 -6.21 -17.74
CA ASP A 186 6.62 -5.13 -16.93
C ASP A 186 5.71 -4.78 -15.75
N ILE A 187 4.45 -5.24 -15.77
CA ILE A 187 3.41 -4.85 -14.82
C ILE A 187 2.86 -6.10 -14.11
N ALA A 188 3.09 -6.16 -12.81
CA ALA A 188 2.32 -7.00 -11.89
C ALA A 188 1.36 -6.11 -11.08
N LEU A 189 0.09 -6.54 -10.93
CA LEU A 189 -0.90 -5.77 -10.19
C LEU A 189 -1.28 -6.41 -8.87
N THR A 190 -1.30 -5.58 -7.83
CA THR A 190 -1.95 -5.87 -6.55
C THR A 190 -3.25 -5.10 -6.44
N LEU A 191 -4.32 -5.74 -5.99
CA LEU A 191 -5.59 -5.08 -5.71
C LEU A 191 -5.96 -5.19 -4.23
N HIS A 192 -6.17 -4.03 -3.59
CA HIS A 192 -6.61 -3.90 -2.20
C HIS A 192 -8.13 -3.81 -2.13
N TYR A 193 -8.74 -4.54 -1.19
CA TYR A 193 -10.18 -4.57 -0.97
C TYR A 193 -10.50 -4.63 0.54
N PRO A 194 -11.67 -4.19 1.02
CA PRO A 194 -12.82 -3.69 0.26
C PRO A 194 -12.85 -2.16 0.11
N TYR A 195 -11.77 -1.45 0.45
CA TYR A 195 -11.79 0.02 0.47
C TYR A 195 -11.04 0.65 -0.70
N LEU A 196 -11.70 1.63 -1.32
CA LEU A 196 -11.07 2.60 -2.20
C LEU A 196 -10.45 3.71 -1.36
N ASN A 197 -9.16 3.97 -1.55
CA ASN A 197 -8.57 5.22 -1.11
C ASN A 197 -9.07 6.33 -2.05
N LEU A 198 -9.83 7.28 -1.53
CA LEU A 198 -10.33 8.41 -2.29
C LEU A 198 -9.33 9.58 -2.29
N THR A 199 -8.76 9.89 -1.12
CA THR A 199 -7.76 10.95 -0.98
C THR A 199 -6.99 10.79 0.33
N THR A 200 -5.72 11.20 0.31
CA THR A 200 -4.83 11.28 1.46
C THR A 200 -4.23 12.69 1.54
N ALA A 201 -4.45 13.38 2.66
CA ALA A 201 -3.90 14.71 2.92
C ALA A 201 -2.67 14.67 3.84
N ARG A 202 -2.02 15.82 4.09
CA ARG A 202 -0.94 15.93 5.09
C ARG A 202 -1.44 16.13 6.53
N ALA A 203 -2.64 16.67 6.69
CA ALA A 203 -3.27 16.89 7.98
C ALA A 203 -4.41 15.90 8.22
N CYS A 204 -4.63 15.52 9.48
CA CYS A 204 -5.74 14.66 9.87
C CYS A 204 -6.99 15.48 10.14
N ALA A 205 -8.14 15.11 9.56
CA ALA A 205 -9.40 15.79 9.87
C ALA A 205 -9.81 15.65 11.35
N VAL A 206 -9.44 14.53 11.99
CA VAL A 206 -9.75 14.25 13.40
C VAL A 206 -8.95 15.10 14.38
N GLY A 207 -7.70 15.41 14.04
CA GLY A 207 -6.74 16.03 14.97
C GLY A 207 -6.43 17.48 14.63
N LEU A 208 -7.11 18.05 13.63
CA LEU A 208 -6.92 19.43 13.23
C LEU A 208 -7.81 20.33 14.09
N PRO A 209 -7.25 21.37 14.75
CA PRO A 209 -8.08 22.37 15.40
C PRO A 209 -8.93 23.13 14.36
N ASP A 210 -9.97 23.81 14.82
CA ASP A 210 -10.69 24.76 13.97
C ASP A 210 -9.72 25.88 13.56
N ILE A 211 -9.41 25.94 12.26
CA ILE A 211 -8.49 26.91 11.67
C ILE A 211 -9.19 27.58 10.49
N GLY A 212 -9.01 28.89 10.36
CA GLY A 212 -9.57 29.63 9.25
C GLY A 212 -8.91 29.27 7.90
N PRO A 213 -9.51 29.63 6.76
CA PRO A 213 -8.95 29.35 5.43
C PRO A 213 -7.54 29.93 5.21
N GLU A 214 -7.22 31.03 5.88
CA GLU A 214 -5.92 31.72 5.78
C GLU A 214 -4.89 31.24 6.82
N ASP A 215 -5.32 30.41 7.78
CA ASP A 215 -4.48 29.95 8.87
C ASP A 215 -3.63 28.75 8.44
N SER A 216 -2.42 28.66 9.00
CA SER A 216 -1.51 27.56 8.70
C SER A 216 -1.72 26.37 9.63
N VAL A 217 -1.77 25.17 9.07
CA VAL A 217 -1.64 23.90 9.82
C VAL A 217 -0.25 23.69 10.42
N ARG A 218 0.73 24.56 10.13
CA ARG A 218 2.10 24.44 10.64
C ARG A 218 2.10 24.56 12.17
N GLY A 219 2.80 23.63 12.83
CA GLY A 219 2.90 23.59 14.29
C GLY A 219 1.82 22.76 14.99
N VAL A 220 0.77 22.32 14.28
CA VAL A 220 -0.20 21.39 14.85
C VAL A 220 0.48 20.03 15.11
N ALA A 221 0.58 19.68 16.40
CA ALA A 221 1.21 18.43 16.83
C ALA A 221 0.25 17.25 16.68
N CYS A 222 0.64 16.24 15.90
CA CYS A 222 -0.11 15.00 15.77
C CYS A 222 -0.10 14.21 17.10
N ARG A 223 -1.27 13.93 17.67
CA ARG A 223 -1.42 13.08 18.87
C ARG A 223 -1.93 11.67 18.57
N ARG A 224 -1.99 11.31 17.27
CA ARG A 224 -2.38 9.99 16.78
C ARG A 224 -3.81 9.61 17.16
N GLU A 225 -4.71 10.57 17.19
CA GLU A 225 -6.14 10.43 17.45
C GLU A 225 -6.79 9.40 16.49
N CYS A 226 -6.26 9.30 15.27
CA CYS A 226 -6.67 8.31 14.27
C CYS A 226 -6.47 6.85 14.68
N GLN A 227 -5.71 6.58 15.74
CA GLN A 227 -5.57 5.23 16.31
C GLN A 227 -6.69 4.88 17.30
N ALA A 228 -7.43 5.90 17.75
CA ALA A 228 -8.54 5.76 18.68
C ALA A 228 -9.90 5.92 17.99
N CYS A 229 -9.98 6.71 16.92
CA CYS A 229 -11.25 6.94 16.23
C CYS A 229 -11.15 7.09 14.70
N SER A 230 -12.30 6.86 14.08
CA SER A 230 -12.64 7.11 12.70
C SER A 230 -14.09 7.61 12.66
N PHE A 231 -14.48 8.35 11.62
CA PHE A 231 -15.83 8.85 11.49
C PHE A 231 -16.39 8.64 10.09
N GLU A 232 -17.72 8.64 9.99
CA GLU A 232 -18.42 8.69 8.71
C GLU A 232 -18.73 10.14 8.37
N ALA A 233 -18.47 10.53 7.12
CA ALA A 233 -18.86 11.82 6.58
C ALA A 233 -19.86 11.61 5.43
N GLY A 234 -20.85 12.50 5.36
CA GLY A 234 -21.80 12.57 4.26
C GLY A 234 -21.63 13.87 3.48
N HIS A 235 -21.99 13.85 2.20
CA HIS A 235 -22.04 15.04 1.37
C HIS A 235 -23.26 14.96 0.42
N PRO A 236 -24.02 16.04 0.18
CA PRO A 236 -25.24 15.99 -0.64
C PRO A 236 -25.02 15.48 -2.08
N LEU A 237 -23.81 15.62 -2.61
CA LEU A 237 -23.43 15.16 -3.96
C LEU A 237 -22.78 13.76 -3.99
N VAL A 238 -22.58 13.12 -2.83
CA VAL A 238 -21.93 11.80 -2.73
C VAL A 238 -22.91 10.85 -2.05
N ASN A 239 -23.35 9.83 -2.80
CA ASN A 239 -24.35 8.88 -2.30
C ASN A 239 -23.72 7.85 -1.36
N GLU A 240 -22.43 7.57 -1.52
CA GLU A 240 -21.69 6.62 -0.73
C GLU A 240 -21.21 7.22 0.60
N LYS A 241 -21.18 6.41 1.66
CA LYS A 241 -20.61 6.81 2.95
C LYS A 241 -19.11 7.00 2.84
N LEU A 242 -18.63 8.20 3.14
CA LEU A 242 -17.20 8.49 3.23
C LEU A 242 -16.70 8.07 4.61
N LEU A 243 -15.69 7.21 4.66
CA LEU A 243 -15.07 6.77 5.89
C LEU A 243 -13.76 7.51 6.08
N VAL A 244 -13.66 8.31 7.13
CA VAL A 244 -12.47 9.13 7.41
C VAL A 244 -11.70 8.52 8.57
N ARG A 245 -10.41 8.25 8.33
CA ARG A 245 -9.47 7.84 9.38
C ARG A 245 -8.16 8.60 9.22
N GLY A 246 -7.86 9.44 10.22
CA GLY A 246 -6.69 10.30 10.20
C GLY A 246 -6.72 11.25 9.01
N ASN A 247 -5.73 11.12 8.14
CA ASN A 247 -5.55 11.97 6.96
C ASN A 247 -6.11 11.37 5.67
N THR A 248 -6.80 10.22 5.73
CA THR A 248 -7.27 9.51 4.55
C THR A 248 -8.77 9.28 4.58
N VAL A 249 -9.40 9.47 3.42
CA VAL A 249 -10.82 9.22 3.17
C VAL A 249 -10.98 7.99 2.30
N PHE A 250 -11.91 7.11 2.68
CA PHE A 250 -12.16 5.85 2.02
C PHE A 250 -13.62 5.68 1.60
N LEU A 251 -13.83 4.91 0.54
CA LEU A 251 -15.13 4.37 0.17
C LEU A 251 -15.12 2.84 0.33
N LYS A 252 -16.20 2.28 0.86
CA LYS A 252 -16.32 0.83 1.09
C LYS A 252 -17.12 0.17 -0.04
N PHE A 253 -16.54 -0.90 -0.61
CA PHE A 253 -17.18 -1.79 -1.56
C PHE A 253 -17.20 -3.22 -0.98
N PRO A 254 -18.19 -3.55 -0.14
CA PRO A 254 -18.21 -4.81 0.61
C PRO A 254 -18.48 -6.03 -0.28
N GLU A 255 -19.09 -5.80 -1.44
CA GLU A 255 -19.48 -6.86 -2.35
C GLU A 255 -18.28 -7.47 -3.07
N LYS A 256 -18.36 -8.79 -3.29
CA LYS A 256 -17.37 -9.49 -4.08
C LYS A 256 -17.50 -9.05 -5.54
N PHE A 257 -16.48 -8.36 -6.04
CA PHE A 257 -16.48 -7.77 -7.38
C PHE A 257 -15.89 -8.68 -8.47
N TYR A 258 -15.58 -9.94 -8.15
CA TYR A 258 -15.03 -10.93 -9.07
C TYR A 258 -15.68 -12.31 -8.86
N SER A 259 -15.92 -13.05 -9.94
CA SER A 259 -16.50 -14.40 -9.90
C SER A 259 -15.52 -15.41 -9.30
N ASP A 260 -14.30 -15.43 -9.84
CA ASP A 260 -13.27 -16.44 -9.58
C ASP A 260 -11.85 -15.83 -9.70
N PRO A 261 -10.82 -16.46 -9.08
CA PRO A 261 -9.44 -15.99 -9.16
C PRO A 261 -8.85 -15.94 -10.57
N ALA A 262 -9.27 -16.81 -11.49
CA ALA A 262 -8.73 -16.83 -12.86
C ALA A 262 -9.13 -15.58 -13.64
N THR A 263 -10.31 -15.02 -13.34
CA THR A 263 -10.75 -13.73 -13.88
C THR A 263 -9.83 -12.58 -13.47
N LEU A 264 -9.32 -12.55 -12.23
CA LEU A 264 -8.32 -11.57 -11.78
C LEU A 264 -6.97 -11.76 -12.50
N LEU A 265 -6.51 -13.01 -12.61
CA LEU A 265 -5.25 -13.36 -13.28
C LEU A 265 -5.26 -12.97 -14.76
N LYS A 266 -6.39 -13.16 -15.47
CA LYS A 266 -6.60 -12.69 -16.85
C LYS A 266 -6.42 -11.17 -16.99
N ARG A 267 -6.71 -10.42 -15.92
CA ARG A 267 -6.49 -8.96 -15.83
C ARG A 267 -5.11 -8.59 -15.29
N ARG A 268 -4.20 -9.56 -15.11
CA ARG A 268 -2.86 -9.41 -14.51
C ARG A 268 -2.87 -8.97 -13.04
N ILE A 269 -4.02 -9.09 -12.38
CA ILE A 269 -4.12 -8.97 -10.92
C ILE A 269 -3.68 -10.30 -10.36
N ASN A 270 -2.41 -10.36 -9.94
CA ASN A 270 -1.79 -11.58 -9.41
C ASN A 270 -1.70 -11.57 -7.88
N ARG A 271 -2.09 -10.46 -7.23
CA ARG A 271 -2.25 -10.40 -5.78
C ARG A 271 -3.52 -9.67 -5.37
N LEU A 272 -4.25 -10.25 -4.42
CA LEU A 272 -5.44 -9.67 -3.81
C LEU A 272 -5.21 -9.47 -2.31
N VAL A 273 -5.33 -8.24 -1.81
CA VAL A 273 -4.98 -7.86 -0.44
C VAL A 273 -6.22 -7.41 0.32
N TYR A 274 -6.58 -8.18 1.34
CA TYR A 274 -7.60 -7.76 2.29
C TYR A 274 -7.04 -6.65 3.17
N SER A 275 -7.61 -5.46 3.04
CA SER A 275 -7.25 -4.25 3.76
C SER A 275 -8.42 -3.87 4.66
N PRO A 276 -8.53 -4.46 5.85
CA PRO A 276 -9.61 -4.10 6.78
C PRO A 276 -9.50 -2.62 7.17
N PHE A 277 -10.66 -2.03 7.48
CA PHE A 277 -10.77 -0.70 8.09
C PHE A 277 -10.51 -0.88 9.59
N LEU A 278 -9.24 -1.13 9.89
CA LEU A 278 -8.70 -1.25 11.23
C LEU A 278 -8.22 0.08 11.71
#